data_AF-A0A7S4J316-F1
#
_entry.id   AF-A0A7S4J316-F1
#
_cell.length_a   1.000
_cell.length_b   1.000
_cell.length_c   1.000
_cell.angle_alpha   90.00
_cell.angle_beta   90.00
_cell.angle_gamma   90.00
#
_symmetry.space_group_name_H-M   'P 1'
#
loop_
_entity.id
_entity.type
_entity.pdbx_description
1 polymer ?
#
loop_
_entity_poly.entity_id
_entity_poly.type
_entity_poly.pdbx_seq_one_letter_code
_entity_poly.pdbx_strand_id
1 'polypeptide(L)'
;AAHPHCALMLSESRVVTSLYSLITEKQEDDEIVLQILFAFYQLLQVEAPRVSLLQQTQLVVYLLDLLLDKSAAIRRMADRCLDVVIETDDSWAAQIRQRKFEMHNKEWLEAVDEDEAEEYQDAVALNNAMSNLDMQQGDEYDDEYGEGEYDADAAGVRLRQPLDASQLDDE
;
A
#
# COMPACT_ATOMS: atom_id res chain seq x y z
N ALA A 1 -22.26 12.66 -29.00
CA ALA A 1 -22.50 11.23 -29.26
C ALA A 1 -22.00 10.90 -30.66
N ALA A 2 -21.30 9.78 -30.83
CA ALA A 2 -20.85 9.31 -32.15
C ALA A 2 -22.05 8.96 -33.03
N HIS A 3 -21.96 9.24 -34.34
CA HIS A 3 -23.02 8.87 -35.28
C HIS A 3 -23.10 7.33 -35.40
N PRO A 4 -24.29 6.70 -35.33
CA PRO A 4 -24.43 5.24 -35.31
C PRO A 4 -23.70 4.52 -36.45
N HIS A 5 -23.72 5.09 -37.66
CA HIS A 5 -23.01 4.53 -38.81
C HIS A 5 -21.49 4.50 -38.62
N CYS A 6 -20.90 5.54 -38.02
CA CYS A 6 -19.46 5.58 -37.75
C CYS A 6 -19.07 4.57 -36.66
N ALA A 7 -19.94 4.37 -35.67
CA ALA A 7 -19.72 3.37 -34.63
C ALA A 7 -19.65 1.95 -35.20
N LEU A 8 -20.55 1.62 -36.14
CA LEU A 8 -20.52 0.34 -36.86
C LEU A 8 -19.27 0.18 -37.72
N MET A 9 -18.92 1.21 -38.49
CA MET A 9 -17.69 1.19 -39.30
C MET A 9 -16.44 0.99 -38.43
N LEU A 10 -16.38 1.60 -37.25
CA LEU A 10 -15.28 1.40 -36.30
C LEU A 10 -15.22 -0.05 -35.79
N SER A 11 -16.36 -0.64 -35.40
CA SER A 11 -16.41 -2.03 -34.91
C SER A 11 -16.12 -3.08 -35.99
N GLU A 12 -16.47 -2.81 -37.24
CA GLU A 12 -16.19 -3.71 -38.37
C GLU A 12 -14.77 -3.55 -38.91
N SER A 13 -14.10 -2.44 -38.59
CA SER A 13 -12.72 -2.19 -38.98
C SER A 13 -11.73 -2.92 -38.09
N ARG A 14 -10.44 -2.91 -38.50
CA ARG A 14 -9.34 -3.40 -37.67
C ARG A 14 -8.87 -2.42 -36.60
N VAL A 15 -9.48 -1.23 -36.49
CA VAL A 15 -8.99 -0.18 -35.58
C VAL A 15 -8.96 -0.68 -34.13
N VAL A 16 -9.99 -1.39 -33.68
CA VAL A 16 -10.09 -1.94 -32.31
C VAL A 16 -8.93 -2.88 -32.02
N THR A 17 -8.70 -3.87 -32.88
CA THR A 17 -7.63 -4.86 -32.70
C THR A 17 -6.24 -4.25 -32.91
N SER A 18 -6.08 -3.31 -33.84
CA SER A 18 -4.82 -2.58 -34.05
C SER A 18 -4.44 -1.71 -32.85
N LEU A 19 -5.40 -1.01 -32.23
CA LEU A 19 -5.15 -0.25 -31.00
C LEU A 19 -4.74 -1.19 -29.86
N TYR A 20 -5.39 -2.35 -29.73
CA TYR A 20 -5.01 -3.36 -28.74
C TYR A 20 -3.61 -3.94 -28.98
N SER A 21 -3.26 -4.25 -30.22
CA SER A 21 -1.88 -4.65 -30.53
C SER A 21 -0.88 -3.54 -30.21
N LEU A 22 -1.22 -2.28 -30.53
CA LEU A 22 -0.32 -1.15 -30.33
C LEU A 22 -0.03 -0.89 -28.85
N ILE A 23 -1.03 -0.95 -27.96
CA ILE A 23 -0.80 -0.74 -26.52
C ILE A 23 0.11 -1.83 -25.94
N THR A 24 -0.02 -3.07 -26.41
CA THR A 24 0.85 -4.17 -25.97
C THR A 24 2.28 -4.04 -26.51
N GLU A 25 2.44 -3.55 -27.74
CA GLU A 25 3.76 -3.33 -28.35
C GLU A 25 4.50 -2.13 -27.75
N LYS A 26 3.75 -1.09 -27.36
CA LYS A 26 4.29 0.18 -26.85
C LYS A 26 4.14 0.33 -25.32
N GLN A 27 4.03 -0.77 -24.59
CA GLN A 27 3.79 -0.75 -23.14
C GLN A 27 4.89 -0.09 -22.30
N GLU A 28 6.07 0.16 -22.87
CA GLU A 28 7.18 0.87 -22.19
C GLU A 28 7.03 2.41 -22.24
N ASP A 29 6.13 2.93 -23.08
CA ASP A 29 5.89 4.37 -23.24
C ASP A 29 4.58 4.75 -22.54
N ASP A 30 4.70 5.28 -21.33
CA ASP A 30 3.57 5.65 -20.47
C ASP A 30 2.58 6.62 -21.17
N GLU A 31 3.07 7.53 -22.01
CA GLU A 31 2.22 8.50 -22.71
C GLU A 31 1.42 7.82 -23.82
N ILE A 32 2.05 6.95 -24.62
CA ILE A 32 1.32 6.18 -25.64
C ILE A 32 0.28 5.27 -24.98
N VAL A 33 0.63 4.59 -23.90
CA VAL A 33 -0.30 3.74 -23.13
C VAL A 33 -1.49 4.57 -22.64
N LEU A 34 -1.25 5.73 -22.02
CA LEU A 34 -2.30 6.59 -21.50
C LEU A 34 -3.25 7.09 -22.59
N GLN A 35 -2.73 7.48 -23.75
CA GLN A 35 -3.53 7.95 -24.87
C GLN A 35 -4.37 6.83 -25.51
N ILE A 36 -3.82 5.62 -25.62
CA ILE A 36 -4.58 4.47 -26.12
C ILE A 36 -5.65 4.05 -25.10
N LEU A 37 -5.36 4.08 -23.80
CA LEU A 37 -6.37 3.86 -22.76
C LEU A 37 -7.50 4.87 -22.83
N PHE A 38 -7.20 6.15 -23.07
CA PHE A 38 -8.23 7.16 -23.29
C PHE A 38 -9.06 6.86 -24.54
N ALA A 39 -8.44 6.40 -25.63
CA ALA A 39 -9.18 5.96 -26.81
C ALA A 39 -10.09 4.75 -26.49
N PHE A 40 -9.62 3.76 -25.75
CA PHE A 40 -10.47 2.65 -25.29
C PHE A 40 -11.61 3.12 -24.41
N TYR A 41 -11.37 4.05 -23.48
CA TYR A 41 -12.43 4.65 -22.69
C TYR A 41 -13.54 5.22 -23.59
N GLN A 42 -13.19 5.98 -24.63
CA GLN A 42 -14.18 6.51 -25.59
C GLN A 42 -14.90 5.40 -26.37
N LEU A 43 -14.20 4.35 -26.79
CA LEU A 43 -14.80 3.21 -27.50
C LEU A 43 -15.73 2.40 -26.60
N LEU A 44 -15.38 2.22 -25.32
CA LEU A 44 -16.21 1.55 -24.33
C LEU A 44 -17.51 2.30 -24.07
N GLN A 45 -17.59 3.62 -24.31
CA GLN A 45 -18.85 4.36 -24.16
C GLN A 45 -19.88 4.07 -25.27
N VAL A 46 -19.47 3.48 -26.40
CA VAL A 46 -20.34 3.23 -27.55
C VAL A 46 -20.51 1.73 -27.75
N GLU A 47 -21.77 1.26 -27.78
CA GLU A 47 -22.10 -0.17 -27.73
C GLU A 47 -21.40 -1.03 -28.80
N ALA A 48 -21.48 -0.67 -30.08
CA ALA A 48 -20.90 -1.48 -31.16
C ALA A 48 -19.36 -1.64 -31.04
N PRO A 49 -18.57 -0.57 -30.91
CA PRO A 49 -17.13 -0.69 -30.62
C PRO A 49 -16.83 -1.37 -29.28
N ARG A 50 -17.60 -1.11 -28.22
CA ARG A 50 -17.43 -1.77 -26.90
C ARG A 50 -17.52 -3.28 -27.04
N VAL A 51 -18.59 -3.78 -27.66
CA VAL A 51 -18.80 -5.22 -27.86
C VAL A 51 -17.64 -5.82 -28.66
N SER A 52 -17.24 -5.17 -29.75
CA SER A 52 -16.09 -5.60 -30.56
C SER A 52 -14.80 -5.66 -29.73
N LEU A 53 -14.55 -4.64 -28.90
CA LEU A 53 -13.34 -4.53 -28.09
C LEU A 53 -13.30 -5.62 -27.00
N LEU A 54 -14.40 -5.82 -26.27
CA LEU A 54 -14.48 -6.83 -25.21
C LEU A 54 -14.45 -8.27 -25.73
N GLN A 55 -14.98 -8.54 -26.93
CA GLN A 55 -15.00 -9.89 -27.49
C GLN A 55 -13.73 -10.27 -28.25
N GLN A 56 -13.07 -9.31 -28.89
CA GLN A 56 -11.92 -9.60 -29.78
C GLN A 56 -10.57 -9.44 -29.08
N THR A 57 -10.54 -8.93 -27.85
CA THR A 57 -9.29 -8.62 -27.14
C THR A 57 -9.36 -9.07 -25.70
N GLN A 58 -8.21 -9.14 -25.03
CA GLN A 58 -8.12 -9.40 -23.59
C GLN A 58 -8.08 -8.09 -22.78
N LEU A 59 -8.79 -7.06 -23.26
CA LEU A 59 -8.71 -5.72 -22.67
C LEU A 59 -9.04 -5.72 -21.18
N VAL A 60 -10.08 -6.44 -20.73
CA VAL A 60 -10.45 -6.43 -19.30
C VAL A 60 -9.33 -6.97 -18.43
N VAL A 61 -8.71 -8.08 -18.83
CA VAL A 61 -7.57 -8.66 -18.12
C VAL A 61 -6.40 -7.67 -18.07
N TYR A 62 -6.08 -7.07 -19.22
CA TYR A 62 -5.02 -6.07 -19.32
C TYR A 62 -5.29 -4.85 -18.42
N LEU A 63 -6.53 -4.34 -18.39
CA LEU A 63 -6.92 -3.23 -17.52
C LEU A 63 -6.81 -3.58 -16.03
N LEU A 64 -7.12 -4.82 -15.64
CA LEU A 64 -6.95 -5.28 -14.25
C LEU A 64 -5.48 -5.31 -13.83
N ASP A 65 -4.57 -5.69 -14.72
CA ASP A 65 -3.13 -5.65 -14.45
C ASP A 65 -2.64 -4.20 -14.30
N LEU A 66 -3.18 -3.28 -15.09
CA LEU A 66 -2.86 -1.85 -15.02
C LEU A 66 -3.34 -1.15 -13.75
N LEU A 67 -4.20 -1.77 -12.93
CA LEU A 67 -4.49 -1.25 -11.60
C LEU A 67 -3.26 -1.24 -10.68
N LEU A 68 -2.22 -2.01 -11.02
CA LEU A 68 -0.94 -2.06 -10.30
C LEU A 68 0.18 -1.26 -10.99
N ASP A 69 -0.13 -0.49 -12.03
CA ASP A 69 0.87 0.25 -12.77
C ASP A 69 1.58 1.31 -11.92
N LYS A 70 2.87 1.57 -12.17
CA LYS A 70 3.66 2.61 -11.49
C LYS A 70 3.02 4.01 -11.66
N SER A 71 2.43 4.29 -12.82
CA SER A 71 1.88 5.59 -13.18
C SER A 71 0.46 5.73 -12.65
N ALA A 72 0.27 6.66 -11.71
CA ALA A 72 -1.05 6.99 -11.16
C ALA A 72 -2.03 7.51 -12.24
N ALA A 73 -1.55 8.05 -13.36
CA ALA A 73 -2.42 8.44 -14.47
C ALA A 73 -2.98 7.22 -15.22
N ILE A 74 -2.13 6.21 -15.46
CA ILE A 74 -2.52 4.94 -16.09
C ILE A 74 -3.49 4.19 -15.18
N ARG A 75 -3.17 4.03 -13.88
CA ARG A 75 -4.08 3.39 -12.90
C ARG A 75 -5.46 4.03 -12.92
N ARG A 76 -5.53 5.36 -12.83
CA ARG A 76 -6.80 6.10 -12.86
C ARG A 76 -7.56 5.95 -14.17
N MET A 77 -6.88 5.91 -15.31
CA MET A 77 -7.56 5.72 -16.59
C MET A 77 -8.08 4.29 -16.75
N ALA A 78 -7.28 3.30 -16.35
CA ALA A 78 -7.68 1.89 -16.33
C ALA A 78 -8.92 1.67 -15.43
N ASP A 79 -8.90 2.28 -14.25
CA ASP A 79 -10.04 2.25 -13.31
C ASP A 79 -11.34 2.78 -13.93
N ARG A 80 -11.27 3.91 -14.63
CA ARG A 80 -12.43 4.48 -15.35
C ARG A 80 -12.93 3.61 -16.49
N CYS A 81 -12.03 2.93 -17.20
CA CYS A 81 -12.42 1.96 -18.22
C CYS A 81 -13.17 0.78 -17.57
N LEU A 82 -12.66 0.25 -16.46
CA LEU A 82 -13.25 -0.86 -15.73
C LEU A 82 -14.63 -0.53 -15.16
N ASP A 83 -14.87 0.70 -14.71
CA ASP A 83 -16.19 1.16 -14.28
C ASP A 83 -17.22 1.08 -15.41
N VAL A 84 -16.86 1.49 -16.64
CA VAL A 84 -17.74 1.35 -17.81
C VAL A 84 -18.03 -0.13 -18.10
N VAL A 85 -17.03 -1.02 -17.96
CA VAL A 85 -17.25 -2.46 -18.15
C VAL A 85 -18.20 -3.02 -17.08
N ILE A 86 -18.04 -2.65 -15.81
CA ILE A 86 -18.97 -3.06 -14.73
C ILE A 86 -20.41 -2.65 -15.04
N GLU A 87 -20.62 -1.46 -15.60
CA GLU A 87 -21.95 -0.92 -15.91
C GLU A 87 -22.60 -1.58 -17.14
N THR A 88 -21.82 -2.23 -17.99
CA THR A 88 -22.25 -2.67 -19.33
C THR A 88 -22.13 -4.16 -19.59
N ASP A 89 -21.33 -4.88 -18.80
CA ASP A 89 -21.11 -6.33 -18.90
C ASP A 89 -21.09 -6.99 -17.51
N ASP A 90 -22.22 -7.60 -17.16
CA ASP A 90 -22.42 -8.29 -15.88
C ASP A 90 -21.45 -9.47 -15.67
N SER A 91 -20.92 -10.06 -16.74
CA SER A 91 -20.02 -11.23 -16.63
C SER A 91 -18.70 -10.89 -15.97
N TRP A 92 -18.22 -9.66 -16.16
CA TRP A 92 -16.99 -9.16 -15.56
C TRP A 92 -17.21 -8.39 -14.26
N ALA A 93 -18.42 -7.87 -14.04
CA ALA A 93 -18.71 -6.94 -12.96
C ALA A 93 -18.31 -7.46 -11.56
N ALA A 94 -18.57 -8.74 -11.25
CA ALA A 94 -18.21 -9.33 -9.96
C ALA A 94 -16.68 -9.43 -9.78
N GLN A 95 -15.97 -9.91 -10.81
CA GLN A 95 -14.53 -10.09 -10.78
C GLN A 95 -13.79 -8.76 -10.70
N ILE A 96 -14.23 -7.75 -11.45
CA ILE A 96 -13.63 -6.42 -11.42
C ILE A 96 -13.81 -5.78 -10.03
N ARG A 97 -15.02 -5.83 -9.46
CA ARG A 97 -15.28 -5.28 -8.11
C ARG A 97 -14.42 -5.94 -7.05
N GLN A 98 -14.28 -7.27 -7.10
CA GLN A 98 -13.40 -8.01 -6.21
C GLN A 98 -11.95 -7.51 -6.35
N ARG A 99 -11.44 -7.40 -7.58
CA ARG A 99 -10.05 -6.99 -7.80
C ARG A 99 -9.79 -5.55 -7.38
N LYS A 100 -10.73 -4.63 -7.62
CA LYS A 100 -10.66 -3.23 -7.12
C LYS A 100 -10.65 -3.18 -5.59
N PHE A 101 -11.44 -4.03 -4.92
CA PHE A 101 -11.46 -4.12 -3.47
C PHE A 101 -10.14 -4.67 -2.91
N GLU A 102 -9.61 -5.75 -3.48
CA GLU A 102 -8.30 -6.30 -3.12
C GLU A 102 -7.19 -5.26 -3.29
N MET A 103 -7.23 -4.48 -4.37
CA MET A 103 -6.29 -3.39 -4.63
C MET A 103 -6.38 -2.27 -3.59
N HIS A 104 -7.58 -1.80 -3.27
CA HIS A 104 -7.78 -0.76 -2.27
C HIS A 104 -7.27 -1.21 -0.89
N ASN A 105 -7.53 -2.46 -0.51
CA ASN A 105 -7.04 -3.01 0.75
C ASN A 105 -5.51 -3.12 0.77
N LYS A 106 -4.90 -3.48 -0.36
CA LYS A 106 -3.44 -3.52 -0.48
C LYS A 106 -2.83 -2.14 -0.28
N GLU A 107 -3.38 -1.11 -0.94
CA GLU A 107 -2.91 0.28 -0.78
C GLU A 107 -3.07 0.77 0.67
N TRP A 108 -4.17 0.40 1.33
CA TRP A 108 -4.40 0.75 2.74
C TRP A 108 -3.40 0.07 3.68
N LEU A 109 -3.10 -1.22 3.47
CA LEU A 109 -2.10 -1.95 4.27
C LEU A 109 -0.71 -1.35 4.10
N GLU A 110 -0.32 -0.99 2.87
CA GLU A 110 0.97 -0.33 2.61
C GLU A 110 1.09 1.01 3.34
N ALA A 111 0.03 1.83 3.36
CA ALA A 111 0.02 3.10 4.08
C ALA A 111 0.11 2.92 5.60
N VAL A 112 -0.58 1.92 6.17
CA VAL A 112 -0.51 1.61 7.61
C VAL A 112 0.88 1.12 8.00
N ASP A 113 1.50 0.27 7.19
CA ASP A 113 2.86 -0.23 7.44
C ASP A 113 3.90 0.91 7.40
N GLU A 114 3.73 1.87 6.48
CA GLU A 114 4.56 3.08 6.39
C GLU A 114 4.40 3.98 7.63
N ASP A 115 3.16 4.26 8.06
CA ASP A 115 2.86 5.06 9.25
C ASP A 115 3.45 4.44 10.52
N GLU A 116 3.31 3.12 10.70
CA GLU A 116 3.90 2.40 11.84
C GLU A 116 5.42 2.50 11.80
N ALA A 117 6.05 2.30 10.64
CA ALA A 117 7.50 2.39 10.49
C ALA A 117 8.04 3.79 10.81
N GLU A 118 7.31 4.86 10.46
CA GLU A 118 7.65 6.24 10.83
C GLU A 118 7.56 6.45 12.35
N GLU A 119 6.50 5.97 13.01
CA GLU A 119 6.34 6.09 14.48
C GLU A 119 7.49 5.39 15.24
N TYR A 120 7.88 4.19 14.79
CA TYR A 120 9.04 3.49 15.37
C TYR A 120 10.35 4.28 15.19
N GLN A 121 10.56 4.88 14.01
CA GLN A 121 11.76 5.70 13.75
C GLN A 121 11.80 6.93 14.65
N ASP A 122 10.67 7.60 14.83
CA ASP A 122 10.55 8.76 15.71
C ASP A 122 10.80 8.41 17.18
N ALA A 123 10.25 7.28 17.66
CA ALA A 123 10.50 6.78 19.00
C ALA A 123 12.00 6.48 19.25
N VAL A 124 12.67 5.86 18.26
CA VAL A 124 14.11 5.59 18.32
C VAL A 124 14.91 6.89 18.32
N ALA A 125 14.54 7.86 17.48
CA ALA A 125 15.20 9.16 17.42
C ALA A 125 15.07 9.93 18.75
N LEU A 126 13.87 9.93 19.35
CA LEU A 126 13.61 10.52 20.65
C LEU A 126 14.45 9.86 21.76
N ASN A 127 14.49 8.52 21.78
CA ASN A 127 15.27 7.76 22.76
C ASN A 127 16.77 8.09 22.66
N ASN A 128 17.31 8.11 21.44
CA ASN A 128 18.70 8.47 21.19
C ASN A 128 19.01 9.92 21.61
N ALA A 129 18.09 10.86 21.33
CA ALA A 129 18.23 12.26 21.74
C ALA A 129 18.22 12.42 23.27
N MET A 130 17.35 11.68 23.97
CA MET A 130 17.27 11.69 25.42
C MET A 130 18.53 11.12 26.07
N SER A 131 19.07 10.00 25.56
CA SER A 131 20.34 9.45 26.04
C SER A 131 21.52 10.40 25.83
N ASN A 132 21.53 11.18 24.75
CA ASN A 132 22.57 12.18 24.49
C ASN A 132 22.51 13.38 25.46
N LEU A 133 21.31 13.74 25.97
CA LEU A 133 21.14 14.78 26.97
C LEU A 133 21.60 14.32 28.37
N ASP A 134 21.36 13.06 28.72
CA ASP A 134 21.77 12.47 30.00
C ASP A 134 23.31 12.43 30.13
N MET A 135 24.03 12.20 29.03
CA MET A 135 25.50 12.30 28.99
C MET A 135 26.04 13.74 29.10
N GLN A 136 25.21 14.78 28.91
CA GLN A 136 25.64 16.18 29.05
C GLN A 136 25.39 16.76 30.45
N GLN A 137 24.69 16.05 31.35
CA GLN A 137 24.47 16.47 32.75
C GLN A 137 25.41 15.76 33.75
N GLY A 138 26.40 15.01 33.27
CA GLY A 138 27.28 14.17 34.08
C GLY A 138 28.50 14.84 34.73
N ASP A 139 28.53 16.16 34.90
CA ASP A 139 29.65 16.87 35.56
C ASP A 139 29.16 17.97 36.53
N GLU A 140 28.59 17.58 37.68
CA GLU A 140 28.66 18.37 38.92
C GLU A 140 28.18 17.55 40.15
N TYR A 141 29.01 16.62 40.64
CA TYR A 141 28.93 16.16 42.03
C TYR A 141 30.29 16.42 42.68
N ASP A 142 30.33 17.49 43.48
CA ASP A 142 31.48 17.93 44.27
C ASP A 142 31.70 16.93 45.42
N ASP A 143 32.73 16.09 45.29
CA ASP A 143 33.15 15.13 46.33
C ASP A 143 33.84 15.88 47.49
N GLU A 144 33.05 16.43 48.41
CA GLU A 144 33.54 16.87 49.73
C GLU A 144 32.82 16.11 50.85
N TYR A 145 33.26 14.86 51.10
CA TYR A 145 32.99 14.19 52.37
C TYR A 145 34.31 13.89 53.08
N GLY A 146 34.60 14.72 54.07
CA GLY A 146 35.68 14.51 55.04
C GLY A 146 35.51 13.20 55.80
N GLU A 147 36.65 12.60 56.14
CA GLU A 147 36.76 11.37 56.93
C GLU A 147 36.00 11.47 58.26
N GLY A 148 34.89 10.74 58.35
CA GLY A 148 34.18 10.46 59.58
C GLY A 148 34.43 9.02 60.00
N GLU A 149 35.16 8.86 61.10
CA GLU A 149 35.47 7.59 61.76
C GLU A 149 34.16 6.86 62.18
N TYR A 150 33.92 5.67 61.63
CA TYR A 150 32.74 4.87 61.97
C TYR A 150 33.04 3.98 63.19
N ASP A 151 32.49 4.37 64.34
CA ASP A 151 32.52 3.55 65.55
C ASP A 151 31.54 2.37 65.37
N ALA A 152 32.10 1.16 65.42
CA ALA A 152 31.38 -0.09 65.30
C ALA A 152 30.76 -0.45 66.65
N ASP A 153 29.44 -0.31 66.79
CA ASP A 153 28.57 -1.17 67.61
C ASP A 153 27.18 -0.54 67.79
N ALA A 154 26.16 -1.08 67.12
CA ALA A 154 24.84 -1.34 67.73
C ALA A 154 23.83 -1.91 66.72
N ALA A 155 23.17 -2.97 67.18
CA ALA A 155 21.86 -3.47 66.77
C ALA A 155 21.77 -4.24 65.42
N GLY A 156 21.80 -5.56 65.56
CA GLY A 156 21.62 -6.50 64.47
C GLY A 156 20.22 -6.54 63.88
N VAL A 157 20.18 -6.72 62.56
CA VAL A 157 19.00 -7.13 61.80
C VAL A 157 19.35 -8.44 61.12
N ARG A 158 18.68 -9.52 61.53
CA ARG A 158 18.81 -10.86 60.92
C ARG A 158 18.40 -10.79 59.45
N LEU A 159 19.31 -11.16 58.56
CA LEU A 159 19.04 -11.42 57.15
C LEU A 159 18.03 -12.57 57.04
N ARG A 160 16.82 -12.30 56.53
CA ARG A 160 15.89 -13.35 56.09
C ARG A 160 16.49 -14.02 54.85
N GLN A 161 16.75 -15.32 54.95
CA GLN A 161 17.08 -16.13 53.78
C GLN A 161 15.85 -16.26 52.84
N PRO A 162 16.05 -16.32 51.52
CA PRO A 162 14.98 -16.53 50.56
C PRO A 162 14.37 -17.93 50.71
N LEU A 163 13.04 -18.01 50.56
CA LEU A 163 12.24 -19.24 50.62
C LEU A 163 12.64 -20.20 49.49
N ASP A 164 12.85 -21.47 49.86
CA ASP A 164 13.10 -22.59 48.95
C ASP A 164 11.83 -22.95 48.18
N ALA A 165 11.91 -22.97 46.85
CA ALA A 165 10.80 -23.16 45.92
C ALA A 165 10.39 -24.63 45.72
N SER A 166 10.73 -25.52 46.67
CA SER A 166 10.44 -26.95 46.61
C SER A 166 9.24 -27.40 47.48
N GLN A 167 8.38 -26.47 47.92
CA GLN A 167 7.17 -26.77 48.69
C GLN A 167 5.89 -26.12 48.13
N LEU A 168 5.62 -26.34 46.85
CA LEU A 168 4.28 -26.11 46.27
C LEU A 168 3.83 -27.39 45.56
N ASP A 169 3.32 -28.33 46.34
CA ASP A 169 2.41 -29.38 45.88
C ASP A 169 1.51 -29.82 47.06
N ASP A 170 0.28 -30.17 46.71
CA ASP A 170 -0.82 -30.77 47.50
C ASP A 170 -1.74 -29.83 48.31
N GLU A 171 -2.80 -29.33 47.65
CA GLU A 171 -4.21 -29.80 47.77
C GLU A 171 -5.21 -28.86 47.07
#